data_AF-A0AB74GL16-F1
#
_entry.id   AF-A0AB74GL16-F1
#
_cell.length_a   1.000
_cell.length_b   1.000
_cell.length_c   1.000
_cell.angle_alpha   90.00
_cell.angle_beta   90.00
_cell.angle_gamma   90.00
#
_symmetry.space_group_name_H-M   'P 1'
#
loop_
_entity.id
_entity.type
_entity.pdbx_description
1 polymer ?
#
loop_
_entity_poly.entity_id
_entity_poly.type
_entity_poly.pdbx_seq_one_letter_code
_entity_poly.pdbx_strand_id
1 'polypeptide(L)'
;MKKILVLTTIALLVSGSAAAKTWVLTNAEEGMDKGNWQINSDQLKVKDHAFSIEQKVLHGGKQEGSKILTIHSKDGLTITLSPTRGMNLLRIEGFGSRMGWDSPVKEVVNPAFSNLESRNGLGWLGGFNEMMVRCGYEWTGHPVTADGQIYTLHGKAGNTPASLVEVEVADSAPYEIRIRGLVKESTFKKADLQTLTELRYVPGSNSFSLHDVLTNHADYPHDYQIIYHSNFGTPILEEGARFLAPMSSISPFNDYAKSGLKTWQTYQGPTKDFDEMVFNIQPLADENHQTLAAVVNKAGDKGASIQFDTRQLPVLTLWKNTDTVKQGYVTGIEPGTSYAYPVTIEREQKRVKQLQPGASAQFDLTYTLLHDSAQVAAVEQKIAKIQGDNKVAENETPIAKE
;
A
#
# COMPACT_ATOMS: atom_id res chain seq x y z
N MET A 1 8.18 69.92 -7.32
CA MET A 1 8.14 68.61 -6.62
C MET A 1 7.21 67.70 -7.40
N LYS A 2 7.76 66.72 -8.15
CA LYS A 2 7.00 65.77 -8.98
C LYS A 2 6.50 64.61 -8.12
N LYS A 3 5.19 64.34 -8.13
CA LYS A 3 4.59 63.13 -7.56
C LYS A 3 4.70 62.00 -8.57
N ILE A 4 5.33 60.89 -8.20
CA ILE A 4 5.35 59.64 -8.96
C ILE A 4 4.30 58.73 -8.33
N LEU A 5 3.31 58.32 -9.13
CA LEU A 5 2.31 57.32 -8.79
C LEU A 5 2.86 55.96 -9.25
N VAL A 6 3.16 55.07 -8.30
CA VAL A 6 3.56 53.69 -8.61
C VAL A 6 2.28 52.85 -8.67
N LEU A 7 1.92 52.39 -9.87
CA LEU A 7 0.91 51.38 -10.08
C LEU A 7 1.55 50.01 -9.84
N THR A 8 1.08 49.29 -8.82
CA THR A 8 1.49 47.91 -8.57
C THR A 8 0.56 46.97 -9.36
N THR A 9 1.06 46.41 -10.45
CA THR A 9 0.37 45.37 -11.23
C THR A 9 0.47 44.05 -10.49
N ILE A 10 -0.64 43.56 -9.92
CA ILE A 10 -0.74 42.20 -9.41
C ILE A 10 -0.93 41.27 -10.62
N ALA A 11 0.10 40.50 -10.94
CA ALA A 11 0.00 39.42 -11.91
C ALA A 11 -0.74 38.24 -11.25
N LEU A 12 -2.02 38.08 -11.58
CA LEU A 12 -2.78 36.85 -11.31
C LEU A 12 -2.23 35.76 -12.25
N LEU A 13 -1.45 34.83 -11.68
CA LEU A 13 -1.13 33.56 -12.32
C LEU A 13 -2.41 32.74 -12.41
N VAL A 14 -3.05 32.78 -13.58
CA VAL A 14 -4.07 31.81 -13.95
C VAL A 14 -3.35 30.51 -14.27
N SER A 15 -3.31 29.58 -13.31
CA SER A 15 -2.94 28.19 -13.57
C SER A 15 -4.00 27.61 -14.50
N GLY A 16 -3.69 27.54 -15.79
CA GLY A 16 -4.53 26.82 -16.76
C GLY A 16 -4.58 25.37 -16.34
N SER A 17 -5.77 24.87 -16.03
CA SER A 17 -6.01 23.44 -15.84
C SER A 17 -5.56 22.73 -17.11
N ALA A 18 -4.50 21.92 -17.04
CA ALA A 18 -4.22 20.95 -18.10
C ALA A 18 -5.50 20.15 -18.33
N ALA A 19 -5.94 20.00 -19.58
CA ALA A 19 -7.14 19.20 -19.80
C ALA A 19 -6.78 17.73 -19.51
N ALA A 20 -7.69 16.99 -18.89
CA ALA A 20 -7.49 15.58 -18.62
C ALA A 20 -8.62 14.79 -19.28
N LYS A 21 -8.31 13.57 -19.73
CA LYS A 21 -9.32 12.66 -20.26
C LYS A 21 -9.61 11.59 -19.23
N THR A 22 -10.88 11.47 -18.85
CA THR A 22 -11.35 10.50 -17.86
C THR A 22 -12.25 9.45 -18.50
N TRP A 23 -12.08 8.21 -18.09
CA TRP A 23 -12.93 7.08 -18.42
C TRP A 23 -13.45 6.45 -17.13
N VAL A 24 -14.77 6.41 -16.97
CA VAL A 24 -15.42 5.64 -15.91
C VAL A 24 -15.53 4.19 -16.37
N LEU A 25 -14.83 3.27 -15.71
CA LEU A 25 -14.81 1.84 -16.04
C LEU A 25 -15.88 1.05 -15.29
N THR A 26 -16.21 1.49 -14.08
CA THR A 26 -17.25 0.88 -13.23
C THR A 26 -17.97 2.01 -12.51
N ASN A 27 -19.30 1.97 -12.47
CA ASN A 27 -20.13 2.86 -11.67
C ASN A 27 -21.38 2.09 -11.18
N ALA A 28 -21.36 1.69 -9.92
CA ALA A 28 -22.45 0.94 -9.31
C ALA A 28 -23.74 1.76 -9.15
N GLU A 29 -23.66 3.09 -9.05
CA GLU A 29 -24.84 3.97 -8.99
C GLU A 29 -25.62 3.96 -10.31
N GLU A 30 -24.91 3.85 -11.43
CA GLU A 30 -25.50 3.74 -12.78
C GLU A 30 -25.67 2.29 -13.25
N GLY A 31 -25.29 1.29 -12.43
CA GLY A 31 -25.35 -0.12 -12.79
C GLY A 31 -24.43 -0.50 -13.97
N MET A 32 -23.29 0.18 -14.11
CA MET A 32 -22.40 0.07 -15.27
C MET A 32 -21.05 -0.56 -14.92
N ASP A 33 -20.59 -1.46 -15.79
CA ASP A 33 -19.23 -1.98 -15.81
C ASP A 33 -18.79 -2.21 -17.26
N LYS A 34 -17.63 -1.69 -17.65
CA LYS A 34 -17.09 -1.88 -19.01
C LYS A 34 -16.57 -3.30 -19.27
N GLY A 35 -16.26 -4.09 -18.23
CA GLY A 35 -15.63 -5.39 -18.39
C GLY A 35 -14.24 -5.28 -19.02
N ASN A 36 -14.03 -5.93 -20.17
CA ASN A 36 -12.79 -5.79 -20.93
C ASN A 36 -12.73 -4.42 -21.62
N TRP A 37 -11.65 -3.68 -21.37
CA TRP A 37 -11.47 -2.32 -21.90
C TRP A 37 -9.98 -1.99 -22.06
N GLN A 38 -9.62 -1.16 -23.03
CA GLN A 38 -8.26 -0.66 -23.17
C GLN A 38 -8.19 0.74 -23.80
N ILE A 39 -7.10 1.44 -23.48
CA ILE A 39 -6.59 2.61 -24.23
C ILE A 39 -5.07 2.54 -24.38
N ASN A 40 -4.51 3.27 -25.34
CA ASN A 40 -3.07 3.42 -25.49
C ASN A 40 -2.65 4.85 -25.87
N SER A 41 -1.36 5.14 -25.71
CA SER A 41 -0.74 6.43 -26.01
C SER A 41 -0.96 6.88 -27.47
N ASP A 42 -1.04 5.97 -28.43
CA ASP A 42 -1.27 6.30 -29.85
C ASP A 42 -2.66 6.91 -30.05
N GLN A 43 -3.69 6.34 -29.42
CA GLN A 43 -5.06 6.88 -29.42
C GLN A 43 -5.15 8.24 -28.74
N LEU A 44 -4.26 8.50 -27.77
CA LEU A 44 -4.15 9.77 -27.05
C LEU A 44 -3.20 10.78 -27.72
N LYS A 45 -2.54 10.39 -28.81
CA LYS A 45 -1.54 11.20 -29.53
C LYS A 45 -0.33 11.62 -28.66
N VAL A 46 0.02 10.80 -27.68
CA VAL A 46 1.23 10.98 -26.85
C VAL A 46 2.43 10.42 -27.61
N LYS A 47 3.49 11.22 -27.79
CA LYS A 47 4.64 10.85 -28.64
C LYS A 47 5.91 10.47 -27.87
N ASP A 48 6.10 11.03 -26.67
CA ASP A 48 7.40 10.94 -25.97
C ASP A 48 7.54 9.68 -25.11
N HIS A 49 6.44 9.15 -24.58
CA HIS A 49 6.40 7.93 -23.79
C HIS A 49 5.24 7.03 -24.22
N ALA A 50 5.54 5.80 -24.64
CA ALA A 50 4.52 4.83 -25.05
C ALA A 50 3.97 4.08 -23.83
N PHE A 51 2.64 4.03 -23.71
CA PHE A 51 1.97 3.29 -22.65
C PHE A 51 0.59 2.77 -23.08
N SER A 52 0.06 1.80 -22.35
CA SER A 52 -1.34 1.37 -22.44
C SER A 52 -1.95 1.16 -21.06
N ILE A 53 -3.28 1.22 -21.00
CA ILE A 53 -4.05 0.91 -19.80
C ILE A 53 -5.15 -0.08 -20.21
N GLU A 54 -5.20 -1.24 -19.57
CA GLU A 54 -6.13 -2.33 -19.92
C GLU A 54 -6.84 -2.86 -18.66
N GLN A 55 -8.17 -2.95 -18.70
CA GLN A 55 -8.97 -3.76 -17.79
C GLN A 55 -9.29 -5.10 -18.43
N LYS A 56 -9.11 -6.20 -17.69
CA LYS A 56 -9.37 -7.57 -18.13
C LYS A 56 -10.20 -8.32 -17.11
N VAL A 57 -11.24 -9.01 -17.56
CA VAL A 57 -12.05 -9.96 -16.78
C VAL A 57 -11.38 -11.34 -16.86
N LEU A 58 -11.17 -11.96 -15.70
CA LEU A 58 -10.51 -13.25 -15.53
C LEU A 58 -11.54 -14.37 -15.38
N HIS A 59 -11.12 -15.59 -15.70
CA HIS A 59 -11.97 -16.78 -15.77
C HIS A 59 -11.26 -18.02 -15.21
N GLY A 60 -12.06 -19.02 -14.80
CA GLY A 60 -11.62 -20.34 -14.32
C GLY A 60 -11.29 -20.38 -12.83
N GLY A 61 -11.62 -21.48 -12.15
CA GLY A 61 -11.34 -21.64 -10.71
C GLY A 61 -12.03 -20.58 -9.85
N LYS A 62 -11.38 -20.13 -8.76
CA LYS A 62 -11.95 -19.10 -7.87
C LYS A 62 -11.69 -17.66 -8.36
N GLN A 63 -11.02 -17.45 -9.49
CA GLN A 63 -10.85 -16.12 -10.09
C GLN A 63 -11.97 -15.75 -11.08
N GLU A 64 -12.99 -16.59 -11.23
CA GLU A 64 -14.10 -16.33 -12.15
C GLU A 64 -14.74 -14.96 -11.88
N GLY A 65 -14.79 -14.12 -12.91
CA GLY A 65 -15.34 -12.76 -12.86
C GLY A 65 -14.45 -11.73 -12.16
N SER A 66 -13.28 -12.11 -11.63
CA SER A 66 -12.33 -11.14 -11.09
C SER A 66 -11.78 -10.23 -12.19
N LYS A 67 -11.51 -8.97 -11.85
CA LYS A 67 -10.92 -7.99 -12.76
C LYS A 67 -9.49 -7.67 -12.35
N ILE A 68 -8.65 -7.45 -13.36
CA ILE A 68 -7.38 -6.75 -13.22
C ILE A 68 -7.38 -5.51 -14.09
N LEU A 69 -6.70 -4.47 -13.63
CA LEU A 69 -6.45 -3.23 -14.36
C LEU A 69 -4.94 -3.00 -14.38
N THR A 70 -4.37 -2.89 -15.57
CA THR A 70 -2.92 -2.84 -15.76
C THR A 70 -2.52 -1.60 -16.53
N ILE A 71 -1.55 -0.85 -16.00
CA ILE A 71 -0.77 0.13 -16.76
C ILE A 71 0.45 -0.59 -17.30
N HIS A 72 0.69 -0.50 -18.60
CA HIS A 72 1.94 -0.91 -19.23
C HIS A 72 2.67 0.34 -19.71
N SER A 73 3.80 0.67 -19.09
CA SER A 73 4.68 1.75 -19.55
C SER A 73 5.91 1.16 -20.24
N LYS A 74 6.14 1.52 -21.50
CA LYS A 74 7.40 1.18 -22.16
C LYS A 74 8.55 1.89 -21.42
N ASP A 75 9.63 1.15 -21.16
CA ASP A 75 10.82 1.64 -20.45
C ASP A 75 10.54 2.20 -19.04
N GLY A 76 9.39 1.85 -18.45
CA GLY A 76 8.97 2.24 -17.10
C GLY A 76 8.38 1.07 -16.32
N LEU A 77 7.45 1.36 -15.41
CA LEU A 77 6.73 0.35 -14.65
C LEU A 77 5.53 -0.22 -15.43
N THR A 78 5.34 -1.54 -15.30
CA THR A 78 4.05 -2.21 -15.47
C THR A 78 3.42 -2.38 -14.09
N ILE A 79 2.23 -1.83 -13.90
CA ILE A 79 1.51 -1.81 -12.62
C ILE A 79 0.21 -2.57 -12.81
N THR A 80 0.03 -3.70 -12.12
CA THR A 80 -1.22 -4.48 -12.14
C THR A 80 -1.92 -4.38 -10.79
N LEU A 81 -3.19 -3.97 -10.80
CA LEU A 81 -4.07 -3.92 -9.62
C LEU A 81 -5.40 -4.66 -9.88
N SER A 82 -6.15 -4.97 -8.82
CA SER A 82 -7.46 -5.65 -8.95
C SER A 82 -8.62 -4.81 -8.41
N PRO A 83 -9.50 -4.30 -9.28
CA PRO A 83 -10.72 -3.62 -8.82
C PRO A 83 -11.69 -4.53 -8.07
N THR A 84 -11.65 -5.84 -8.33
CA THR A 84 -12.47 -6.83 -7.60
C THR A 84 -11.98 -7.04 -6.17
N ARG A 85 -10.69 -6.80 -5.90
CA ARG A 85 -10.05 -7.00 -4.60
C ARG A 85 -9.58 -5.67 -4.02
N GLY A 86 -10.50 -4.72 -3.82
CA GLY A 86 -10.21 -3.48 -3.09
C GLY A 86 -9.19 -2.54 -3.71
N MET A 87 -8.96 -2.63 -5.02
CA MET A 87 -7.89 -1.92 -5.72
C MET A 87 -6.48 -2.30 -5.21
N ASN A 88 -6.32 -3.51 -4.64
CA ASN A 88 -5.02 -4.03 -4.21
C ASN A 88 -4.05 -4.09 -5.39
N LEU A 89 -2.77 -3.83 -5.12
CA LEU A 89 -1.71 -3.91 -6.12
C LEU A 89 -1.22 -5.37 -6.18
N LEU A 90 -1.43 -6.04 -7.30
CA LEU A 90 -1.01 -7.43 -7.46
C LEU A 90 0.50 -7.54 -7.61
N ARG A 91 1.11 -6.71 -8.46
CA ARG A 91 2.56 -6.66 -8.71
C ARG A 91 2.95 -5.41 -9.49
N ILE A 92 4.23 -5.07 -9.38
CA ILE A 92 4.88 -3.96 -10.09
C ILE A 92 6.13 -4.53 -10.77
N GLU A 93 6.30 -4.33 -12.06
CA GLU A 93 7.37 -4.93 -12.85
C GLU A 93 8.07 -3.86 -13.68
N GLY A 94 9.40 -3.85 -13.73
CA GLY A 94 10.15 -2.86 -14.50
C GLY A 94 11.64 -2.89 -14.21
N PHE A 95 12.45 -2.31 -15.09
CA PHE A 95 13.89 -2.13 -14.87
C PHE A 95 14.66 -3.42 -14.47
N GLY A 96 14.23 -4.59 -14.98
CA GLY A 96 14.83 -5.88 -14.65
C GLY A 96 14.59 -6.36 -13.21
N SER A 97 13.62 -5.78 -12.50
CA SER A 97 13.23 -6.12 -11.13
C SER A 97 11.69 -6.13 -10.99
N ARG A 98 11.19 -6.37 -9.77
CA ARG A 98 9.76 -6.27 -9.44
C ARG A 98 9.52 -5.95 -7.96
N MET A 99 8.35 -5.38 -7.67
CA MET A 99 7.71 -5.45 -6.36
C MET A 99 6.59 -6.49 -6.42
N GLY A 100 6.58 -7.41 -5.45
CA GLY A 100 5.67 -8.55 -5.40
C GLY A 100 6.40 -9.82 -4.98
N TRP A 101 5.66 -10.92 -4.89
CA TRP A 101 6.14 -12.20 -4.37
C TRP A 101 5.31 -13.36 -4.97
N ASP A 102 5.76 -14.59 -4.74
CA ASP A 102 5.14 -15.77 -5.35
C ASP A 102 4.37 -16.62 -4.33
N SER A 103 3.18 -16.14 -3.94
CA SER A 103 2.26 -16.87 -3.05
C SER A 103 1.86 -18.25 -3.60
N PRO A 104 1.58 -19.26 -2.75
CA PRO A 104 0.92 -20.49 -3.20
C PRO A 104 -0.48 -20.25 -3.80
N VAL A 105 -1.15 -19.15 -3.46
CA VAL A 105 -2.43 -18.74 -4.08
C VAL A 105 -2.14 -18.09 -5.44
N LYS A 106 -2.40 -18.82 -6.53
CA LYS A 106 -2.07 -18.36 -7.90
C LYS A 106 -3.17 -17.57 -8.59
N GLU A 107 -4.40 -17.65 -8.07
CA GLU A 107 -5.59 -17.03 -8.66
C GLU A 107 -5.84 -15.64 -8.06
N VAL A 108 -6.38 -14.70 -8.85
CA VAL A 108 -6.96 -13.45 -8.31
C VAL A 108 -8.35 -13.78 -7.77
N VAL A 109 -8.41 -14.30 -6.55
CA VAL A 109 -9.63 -14.89 -5.99
C VAL A 109 -10.75 -13.85 -5.90
N ASN A 110 -11.90 -14.14 -6.51
CA ASN A 110 -13.10 -13.32 -6.38
C ASN A 110 -13.63 -13.44 -4.93
N PRO A 111 -13.89 -12.33 -4.22
CA PRO A 111 -14.43 -12.37 -2.87
C PRO A 111 -15.71 -13.19 -2.70
N ALA A 112 -16.50 -13.39 -3.77
CA ALA A 112 -17.66 -14.28 -3.76
C ALA A 112 -17.33 -15.74 -3.39
N PHE A 113 -16.08 -16.18 -3.60
CA PHE A 113 -15.59 -17.51 -3.22
C PHE A 113 -14.76 -17.49 -1.93
N SER A 114 -14.79 -16.39 -1.18
CA SER A 114 -14.06 -16.22 0.08
C SER A 114 -15.02 -16.13 1.25
N ASN A 115 -14.82 -16.98 2.25
CA ASN A 115 -15.47 -16.86 3.55
C ASN A 115 -14.42 -16.38 4.57
N LEU A 116 -14.41 -15.09 4.88
CA LEU A 116 -13.43 -14.47 5.78
C LEU A 116 -13.46 -15.04 7.21
N GLU A 117 -14.64 -15.46 7.69
CA GLU A 117 -14.80 -16.05 9.03
C GLU A 117 -14.27 -17.48 9.13
N SER A 118 -14.08 -18.17 7.99
CA SER A 118 -13.54 -19.53 7.98
C SER A 118 -12.17 -19.60 8.64
N ARG A 119 -11.80 -20.79 9.14
CA ARG A 119 -10.52 -21.02 9.82
C ARG A 119 -10.32 -20.08 11.03
N ASN A 120 -11.39 -19.82 11.78
CA ASN A 120 -11.38 -18.93 12.93
C ASN A 120 -10.96 -17.48 12.56
N GLY A 121 -11.54 -16.94 11.49
CA GLY A 121 -11.23 -15.58 11.00
C GLY A 121 -10.01 -15.48 10.08
N LEU A 122 -9.37 -16.60 9.72
CA LEU A 122 -8.20 -16.65 8.82
C LEU A 122 -8.56 -16.93 7.36
N GLY A 123 -9.84 -16.80 6.98
CA GLY A 123 -10.29 -17.05 5.60
C GLY A 123 -9.60 -16.18 4.54
N TRP A 124 -9.15 -14.99 4.95
CA TRP A 124 -8.39 -14.05 4.13
C TRP A 124 -7.13 -14.66 3.48
N LEU A 125 -6.45 -15.58 4.19
CA LEU A 125 -5.26 -16.28 3.67
C LEU A 125 -5.55 -17.11 2.40
N GLY A 126 -6.81 -17.47 2.15
CA GLY A 126 -7.22 -18.19 0.94
C GLY A 126 -7.19 -17.37 -0.35
N GLY A 127 -6.93 -16.06 -0.26
CA GLY A 127 -6.85 -15.12 -1.38
C GLY A 127 -5.58 -14.27 -1.43
N PHE A 128 -4.67 -14.40 -0.46
CA PHE A 128 -3.51 -13.50 -0.33
C PHE A 128 -2.38 -13.84 -1.32
N ASN A 129 -2.10 -12.92 -2.24
CA ASN A 129 -0.99 -13.00 -3.19
C ASN A 129 -0.51 -11.64 -3.72
N GLU A 130 -1.00 -10.55 -3.15
CA GLU A 130 -0.80 -9.21 -3.66
C GLU A 130 0.52 -8.59 -3.18
N MET A 131 1.08 -7.70 -4.00
CA MET A 131 2.19 -6.82 -3.63
C MET A 131 1.78 -5.80 -2.59
N MET A 132 0.57 -5.24 -2.65
CA MET A 132 0.08 -4.33 -1.60
C MET A 132 -1.40 -4.58 -1.33
N VAL A 133 -1.74 -4.81 -0.06
CA VAL A 133 -3.12 -4.91 0.42
C VAL A 133 -3.44 -3.79 1.38
N ARG A 134 -4.60 -3.16 1.18
CA ARG A 134 -5.20 -2.28 2.18
C ARG A 134 -5.87 -3.13 3.25
N CYS A 135 -5.18 -3.37 4.36
CA CYS A 135 -5.68 -4.12 5.51
C CYS A 135 -6.43 -3.16 6.44
N GLY A 136 -7.73 -2.99 6.19
CA GLY A 136 -8.59 -1.96 6.80
C GLY A 136 -10.02 -1.99 6.23
N TYR A 137 -10.81 -0.94 6.40
CA TYR A 137 -10.60 0.23 7.25
C TYR A 137 -11.39 0.17 8.56
N GLU A 138 -12.52 -0.54 8.59
CA GLU A 138 -13.37 -0.66 9.79
C GLU A 138 -12.64 -1.33 10.96
N TRP A 139 -11.72 -2.25 10.66
CA TRP A 139 -10.72 -2.80 11.58
C TRP A 139 -9.53 -3.38 10.80
N THR A 140 -8.45 -3.75 11.49
CA THR A 140 -7.31 -4.48 10.91
C THR A 140 -6.72 -5.47 11.92
N GLY A 141 -5.60 -6.11 11.56
CA GLY A 141 -4.82 -7.00 12.42
C GLY A 141 -5.29 -8.46 12.42
N HIS A 142 -4.70 -9.25 13.33
CA HIS A 142 -5.02 -10.65 13.56
C HIS A 142 -6.47 -10.84 14.02
N PRO A 143 -7.10 -12.01 13.72
CA PRO A 143 -8.48 -12.23 14.04
C PRO A 143 -8.71 -12.38 15.56
N VAL A 144 -9.88 -11.96 16.02
CA VAL A 144 -10.32 -12.18 17.41
C VAL A 144 -11.85 -12.26 17.47
N THR A 145 -12.36 -13.12 18.35
CA THR A 145 -13.79 -13.06 18.73
C THR A 145 -13.94 -12.14 19.94
N ALA A 146 -14.62 -11.02 19.74
CA ALA A 146 -14.91 -10.04 20.79
C ALA A 146 -16.34 -9.53 20.60
N ASP A 147 -17.03 -9.20 21.70
CA ASP A 147 -18.40 -8.65 21.68
C ASP A 147 -19.42 -9.50 20.90
N GLY A 148 -19.20 -10.82 20.83
CA GLY A 148 -20.05 -11.76 20.07
C GLY A 148 -19.87 -11.70 18.55
N GLN A 149 -18.84 -11.02 18.05
CA GLN A 149 -18.47 -10.90 16.63
C GLN A 149 -17.06 -11.45 16.39
N ILE A 150 -16.85 -12.08 15.23
CA ILE A 150 -15.51 -12.39 14.73
C ILE A 150 -15.00 -11.18 13.97
N TYR A 151 -13.96 -10.52 14.49
CA TYR A 151 -13.14 -9.62 13.71
C TYR A 151 -12.19 -10.46 12.89
N THR A 152 -12.36 -10.49 11.56
CA THR A 152 -11.57 -11.34 10.66
C THR A 152 -10.22 -10.70 10.33
N LEU A 153 -9.25 -11.52 9.93
CA LEU A 153 -7.91 -11.08 9.58
C LEU A 153 -7.93 -9.91 8.58
N HIS A 154 -7.27 -8.82 8.94
CA HIS A 154 -6.99 -7.65 8.08
C HIS A 154 -8.21 -6.90 7.51
N GLY A 155 -9.39 -7.08 8.09
CA GLY A 155 -10.57 -6.31 7.70
C GLY A 155 -11.16 -6.72 6.35
N LYS A 156 -11.76 -5.75 5.64
CA LYS A 156 -12.65 -6.03 4.49
C LYS A 156 -12.22 -5.33 3.19
N ALA A 157 -11.51 -4.21 3.24
CA ALA A 157 -11.23 -3.39 2.06
C ALA A 157 -10.61 -4.22 0.92
N GLY A 158 -9.55 -4.99 1.21
CA GLY A 158 -8.88 -5.86 0.24
C GLY A 158 -9.72 -7.01 -0.35
N ASN A 159 -10.91 -7.30 0.20
CA ASN A 159 -11.86 -8.28 -0.34
C ASN A 159 -13.21 -7.61 -0.72
N THR A 160 -13.21 -6.31 -0.95
CA THR A 160 -14.41 -5.56 -1.37
C THR A 160 -14.25 -5.07 -2.81
N PRO A 161 -15.14 -5.44 -3.74
CA PRO A 161 -15.13 -4.89 -5.09
C PRO A 161 -15.36 -3.39 -5.10
N ALA A 162 -14.61 -2.65 -5.93
CA ALA A 162 -14.77 -1.21 -6.08
C ALA A 162 -16.15 -0.86 -6.70
N SER A 163 -16.83 0.12 -6.09
CA SER A 163 -18.13 0.64 -6.53
C SER A 163 -18.03 1.69 -7.65
N LEU A 164 -16.91 2.41 -7.71
CA LEU A 164 -16.56 3.34 -8.79
C LEU A 164 -15.12 3.03 -9.18
N VAL A 165 -14.83 3.01 -10.48
CA VAL A 165 -13.45 2.93 -11.00
C VAL A 165 -13.28 3.93 -12.11
N GLU A 166 -12.31 4.82 -11.98
CA GLU A 166 -11.98 5.82 -13.00
C GLU A 166 -10.52 5.71 -13.40
N VAL A 167 -10.27 5.91 -14.69
CA VAL A 167 -8.93 6.13 -15.23
C VAL A 167 -8.90 7.54 -15.79
N GLU A 168 -7.91 8.33 -15.39
CA GLU A 168 -7.68 9.69 -15.88
C GLU A 168 -6.26 9.79 -16.42
N VAL A 169 -6.09 10.46 -17.56
CA VAL A 169 -4.78 10.74 -18.16
C VAL A 169 -4.71 12.21 -18.52
N ALA A 170 -3.68 12.91 -18.03
CA ALA A 170 -3.41 14.29 -18.42
C ALA A 170 -3.10 14.39 -19.92
N ASP A 171 -3.57 15.46 -20.59
CA ASP A 171 -3.42 15.65 -22.04
C ASP A 171 -2.07 16.26 -22.47
N SER A 172 -1.25 16.64 -21.50
CA SER A 172 0.01 17.36 -21.68
C SER A 172 1.09 16.74 -20.81
N ALA A 173 2.34 16.89 -21.24
CA ALA A 173 3.50 16.35 -20.53
C ALA A 173 3.50 16.81 -19.06
N PRO A 174 3.77 15.89 -18.10
CA PRO A 174 4.34 14.56 -18.30
C PRO A 174 3.30 13.43 -18.45
N TYR A 175 2.04 13.73 -18.80
CA TYR A 175 0.98 12.73 -19.05
C TYR A 175 0.70 11.81 -17.85
N GLU A 176 0.62 12.40 -16.65
CA GLU A 176 0.29 11.66 -15.43
C GLU A 176 -0.99 10.83 -15.62
N ILE A 177 -0.92 9.56 -15.22
CA ILE A 177 -2.01 8.61 -15.16
C ILE A 177 -2.50 8.53 -13.73
N ARG A 178 -3.81 8.68 -13.53
CA ARG A 178 -4.48 8.46 -12.24
C ARG A 178 -5.50 7.34 -12.38
N ILE A 179 -5.50 6.42 -11.43
CA ILE A 179 -6.51 5.38 -11.32
C ILE A 179 -7.18 5.53 -9.97
N ARG A 180 -8.47 5.86 -9.97
CA ARG A 180 -9.28 5.98 -8.77
C ARG A 180 -10.21 4.81 -8.60
N GLY A 181 -10.41 4.37 -7.36
CA GLY A 181 -11.38 3.34 -7.03
C GLY A 181 -12.08 3.61 -5.70
N LEU A 182 -13.41 3.63 -5.70
CA LEU A 182 -14.21 3.80 -4.48
C LEU A 182 -14.52 2.45 -3.84
N VAL A 183 -13.94 2.20 -2.67
CA VAL A 183 -14.17 0.99 -1.88
C VAL A 183 -15.05 1.35 -0.68
N LYS A 184 -16.16 0.63 -0.49
CA LYS A 184 -17.21 0.99 0.48
C LYS A 184 -17.36 -0.07 1.57
N GLU A 185 -17.27 0.34 2.83
CA GLU A 185 -17.62 -0.43 4.01
C GLU A 185 -18.89 0.15 4.64
N SER A 186 -19.99 0.02 3.90
CA SER A 186 -21.31 0.54 4.28
C SER A 186 -22.19 -0.57 4.85
N THR A 187 -22.69 -0.41 6.08
CA THR A 187 -23.54 -1.39 6.76
C THR A 187 -24.54 -0.67 7.67
N PHE A 188 -25.84 -0.88 7.42
CA PHE A 188 -26.92 -0.25 8.19
C PHE A 188 -26.77 -0.51 9.70
N LYS A 189 -26.89 0.56 10.51
CA LYS A 189 -26.68 0.58 11.98
C LYS A 189 -25.25 0.31 12.47
N LYS A 190 -24.27 0.18 11.58
CA LYS A 190 -22.88 -0.12 11.95
C LYS A 190 -21.94 0.99 11.49
N ALA A 191 -21.61 1.02 10.20
CA ALA A 191 -20.60 1.91 9.65
C ALA A 191 -21.01 2.43 8.26
N ASP A 192 -20.48 3.58 7.86
CA ASP A 192 -20.44 4.02 6.47
C ASP A 192 -19.10 4.68 6.17
N LEU A 193 -18.06 3.84 6.15
CA LEU A 193 -16.69 4.23 5.84
C LEU A 193 -16.45 3.98 4.35
N GLN A 194 -16.04 5.02 3.61
CA GLN A 194 -15.78 4.89 2.18
C GLN A 194 -14.40 5.46 1.86
N THR A 195 -13.62 4.69 1.11
CA THR A 195 -12.27 5.10 0.71
C THR A 195 -12.24 5.33 -0.79
N LEU A 196 -11.98 6.57 -1.20
CA LEU A 196 -11.57 6.86 -2.56
C LEU A 196 -10.07 6.60 -2.65
N THR A 197 -9.71 5.44 -3.18
CA THR A 197 -8.32 5.10 -3.46
C THR A 197 -7.85 5.82 -4.71
N GLU A 198 -6.58 6.24 -4.76
CA GLU A 198 -5.99 6.82 -5.96
C GLU A 198 -4.54 6.38 -6.12
N LEU A 199 -4.23 5.71 -7.22
CA LEU A 199 -2.85 5.48 -7.67
C LEU A 199 -2.49 6.52 -8.73
N ARG A 200 -1.32 7.15 -8.60
CA ARG A 200 -0.75 8.05 -9.61
C ARG A 200 0.56 7.52 -10.14
N TYR A 201 0.74 7.62 -11.45
CA TYR A 201 1.95 7.16 -12.11
C TYR A 201 2.24 8.03 -13.33
N VAL A 202 3.52 8.40 -13.49
CA VAL A 202 4.02 9.13 -14.66
C VAL A 202 4.72 8.13 -15.58
N PRO A 203 4.33 8.00 -16.87
CA PRO A 203 5.00 7.11 -17.81
C PRO A 203 6.51 7.29 -17.86
N GLY A 204 7.26 6.19 -17.77
CA GLY A 204 8.72 6.17 -17.72
C GLY A 204 9.32 6.35 -16.31
N SER A 205 8.53 6.70 -15.30
CA SER A 205 9.01 6.78 -13.91
C SER A 205 9.35 5.40 -13.34
N ASN A 206 10.27 5.35 -12.38
CA ASN A 206 10.49 4.18 -11.51
C ASN A 206 9.70 4.26 -10.19
N SER A 207 8.83 5.25 -10.04
CA SER A 207 7.96 5.42 -8.88
C SER A 207 6.48 5.61 -9.25
N PHE A 208 5.62 5.27 -8.30
CA PHE A 208 4.20 5.61 -8.29
C PHE A 208 3.80 6.05 -6.87
N SER A 209 2.69 6.76 -6.75
CA SER A 209 2.18 7.18 -5.44
C SER A 209 0.74 6.73 -5.22
N LEU A 210 0.38 6.62 -3.94
CA LEU A 210 -0.98 6.44 -3.48
C LEU A 210 -1.42 7.73 -2.77
N HIS A 211 -2.65 8.15 -3.04
CA HIS A 211 -3.30 9.32 -2.44
C HIS A 211 -4.73 8.93 -2.05
N ASP A 212 -4.84 8.08 -1.04
CA ASP A 212 -6.13 7.53 -0.64
C ASP A 212 -6.82 8.46 0.37
N VAL A 213 -8.15 8.56 0.27
CA VAL A 213 -8.96 9.37 1.19
C VAL A 213 -10.08 8.52 1.76
N LEU A 214 -9.99 8.21 3.06
CA LEU A 214 -11.06 7.60 3.84
C LEU A 214 -11.99 8.69 4.35
N THR A 215 -13.29 8.55 4.14
CA THR A 215 -14.31 9.48 4.64
C THR A 215 -15.35 8.72 5.46
N ASN A 216 -15.74 9.27 6.60
CA ASN A 216 -16.88 8.80 7.37
C ASN A 216 -18.16 9.49 6.89
N HIS A 217 -19.01 8.75 6.19
CA HIS A 217 -20.30 9.24 5.67
C HIS A 217 -21.45 9.12 6.68
N ALA A 218 -21.22 8.56 7.86
CA ALA A 218 -22.22 8.45 8.91
C ALA A 218 -22.33 9.74 9.76
N ASP A 219 -23.44 9.86 10.49
CA ASP A 219 -23.68 10.95 11.45
C ASP A 219 -23.05 10.69 12.84
N TYR A 220 -22.31 9.59 13.00
CA TYR A 220 -21.66 9.20 14.26
C TYR A 220 -20.16 9.01 14.05
N PRO A 221 -19.33 9.33 15.06
CA PRO A 221 -17.92 8.98 15.00
C PRO A 221 -17.75 7.46 14.88
N HIS A 222 -16.79 7.02 14.09
CA HIS A 222 -16.49 5.60 13.91
C HIS A 222 -14.99 5.33 14.04
N ASP A 223 -14.65 4.17 14.61
CA ASP A 223 -13.28 3.68 14.64
C ASP A 223 -12.77 3.39 13.23
N TYR A 224 -11.47 3.58 12.98
CA TYR A 224 -10.81 3.05 11.80
C TYR A 224 -9.37 2.64 12.09
N GLN A 225 -8.90 1.67 11.32
CA GLN A 225 -7.50 1.23 11.31
C GLN A 225 -7.08 0.89 9.88
N ILE A 226 -5.81 1.08 9.55
CA ILE A 226 -5.26 0.70 8.25
C ILE A 226 -3.82 0.25 8.40
N ILE A 227 -3.46 -0.80 7.67
CA ILE A 227 -2.09 -1.21 7.39
C ILE A 227 -1.94 -1.27 5.86
N TYR A 228 -0.96 -0.56 5.31
CA TYR A 228 -0.56 -0.65 3.90
C TYR A 228 0.41 -1.82 3.74
N HIS A 229 -0.14 -3.03 3.67
CA HIS A 229 0.62 -4.27 3.78
C HIS A 229 1.38 -4.57 2.49
N SER A 230 2.65 -4.14 2.41
CA SER A 230 3.43 -4.12 1.17
C SER A 230 4.51 -5.20 1.14
N ASN A 231 4.45 -6.08 0.15
CA ASN A 231 5.08 -7.40 0.15
C ASN A 231 6.11 -7.53 -0.97
N PHE A 232 7.31 -7.99 -0.61
CA PHE A 232 8.45 -8.07 -1.52
C PHE A 232 9.15 -9.44 -1.41
N GLY A 233 9.33 -10.11 -2.55
CA GLY A 233 10.13 -11.33 -2.69
C GLY A 233 11.34 -11.12 -3.60
N THR A 234 11.75 -12.17 -4.30
CA THR A 234 12.82 -12.10 -5.31
C THR A 234 12.43 -11.19 -6.49
N PRO A 235 13.39 -10.50 -7.14
CA PRO A 235 14.85 -10.59 -6.95
C PRO A 235 15.42 -9.62 -5.90
N ILE A 236 14.58 -8.93 -5.12
CA ILE A 236 15.04 -8.00 -4.08
C ILE A 236 15.39 -8.78 -2.80
N LEU A 237 14.47 -9.63 -2.33
CA LEU A 237 14.68 -10.47 -1.16
C LEU A 237 15.56 -11.67 -1.53
N GLU A 238 16.64 -11.84 -0.78
CA GLU A 238 17.61 -12.92 -0.88
C GLU A 238 18.39 -13.04 0.43
N GLU A 239 19.23 -14.06 0.57
CA GLU A 239 20.13 -14.17 1.73
C GLU A 239 21.07 -12.97 1.81
N GLY A 240 21.04 -12.25 2.93
CA GLY A 240 21.83 -11.04 3.12
C GLY A 240 21.21 -9.78 2.50
N ALA A 241 19.99 -9.86 1.96
CA ALA A 241 19.18 -8.67 1.74
C ALA A 241 19.01 -7.89 3.06
N ARG A 242 18.73 -6.59 2.96
CA ARG A 242 18.62 -5.71 4.12
C ARG A 242 17.32 -4.92 4.14
N PHE A 243 16.78 -4.76 5.35
CA PHE A 243 15.74 -3.80 5.66
C PHE A 243 16.36 -2.51 6.20
N LEU A 244 15.86 -1.37 5.73
CA LEU A 244 16.36 -0.03 6.02
C LEU A 244 15.18 0.83 6.46
N ALA A 245 15.28 1.48 7.62
CA ALA A 245 14.33 2.51 8.05
C ALA A 245 14.94 3.35 9.18
N PRO A 246 14.63 4.65 9.27
CA PRO A 246 15.00 5.46 10.42
C PRO A 246 13.98 5.23 11.54
N MET A 247 14.44 4.93 12.75
CA MET A 247 13.57 4.55 13.86
C MET A 247 14.12 4.95 15.23
N SER A 248 13.20 5.17 16.16
CA SER A 248 13.52 5.40 17.57
C SER A 248 13.61 4.08 18.34
N SER A 249 12.74 3.12 18.02
CA SER A 249 12.71 1.81 18.69
C SER A 249 12.14 0.71 17.80
N ILE A 250 12.51 -0.52 18.15
CA ILE A 250 12.02 -1.76 17.57
C ILE A 250 11.80 -2.79 18.67
N SER A 251 10.74 -3.59 18.56
CA SER A 251 10.43 -4.69 19.48
C SER A 251 9.90 -5.91 18.73
N PRO A 252 10.14 -7.13 19.21
CA PRO A 252 9.57 -8.33 18.61
C PRO A 252 8.07 -8.39 18.85
N PHE A 253 7.31 -8.93 17.90
CA PHE A 253 5.86 -9.06 18.01
C PHE A 253 5.43 -10.07 19.10
N ASN A 254 6.22 -11.13 19.27
CA ASN A 254 5.98 -12.23 20.21
C ASN A 254 7.33 -12.83 20.71
N ASP A 255 7.25 -13.86 21.55
CA ASP A 255 8.45 -14.52 22.10
C ASP A 255 9.33 -15.19 21.03
N TYR A 256 8.74 -15.71 19.95
CA TYR A 256 9.49 -16.37 18.87
C TYR A 256 10.41 -15.38 18.14
N ALA A 257 9.90 -14.18 17.84
CA ALA A 257 10.64 -13.13 17.14
C ALA A 257 11.81 -12.52 17.95
N LYS A 258 11.90 -12.78 19.27
CA LYS A 258 13.02 -12.28 20.11
C LYS A 258 14.39 -12.66 19.56
N SER A 259 14.52 -13.90 19.07
CA SER A 259 15.79 -14.42 18.55
C SER A 259 16.28 -13.68 17.30
N GLY A 260 15.38 -13.09 16.52
CA GLY A 260 15.70 -12.30 15.33
C GLY A 260 15.98 -10.82 15.61
N LEU A 261 15.77 -10.34 16.85
CA LEU A 261 15.84 -8.92 17.17
C LEU A 261 17.22 -8.33 16.87
N LYS A 262 18.31 -8.99 17.23
CA LYS A 262 19.68 -8.48 17.00
C LYS A 262 20.08 -8.37 15.53
N THR A 263 19.36 -9.07 14.64
CA THR A 263 19.60 -9.09 13.21
C THR A 263 18.37 -8.61 12.44
N TRP A 264 17.57 -7.71 13.04
CA TRP A 264 16.35 -7.19 12.42
C TRP A 264 16.59 -6.67 11.00
N GLN A 265 17.72 -6.00 10.78
CA GLN A 265 18.13 -5.46 9.47
C GLN A 265 18.43 -6.51 8.40
N THR A 266 18.83 -7.74 8.74
CA THR A 266 19.38 -8.69 7.75
C THR A 266 18.43 -9.87 7.54
N TYR A 267 18.14 -10.21 6.28
CA TYR A 267 17.31 -11.37 5.94
C TYR A 267 18.15 -12.64 5.75
N GLN A 268 17.57 -13.77 6.16
CA GLN A 268 18.09 -15.10 5.83
C GLN A 268 17.62 -15.52 4.44
N GLY A 269 18.27 -16.52 3.85
CA GLY A 269 17.74 -17.23 2.69
C GLY A 269 16.46 -18.02 3.02
N PRO A 270 15.84 -18.68 2.04
CA PRO A 270 14.67 -19.52 2.29
C PRO A 270 14.97 -20.62 3.33
N THR A 271 14.28 -20.58 4.46
CA THR A 271 14.60 -21.37 5.65
C THR A 271 13.43 -22.26 6.03
N LYS A 272 13.63 -23.57 6.10
CA LYS A 272 12.55 -24.51 6.47
C LYS A 272 12.24 -24.40 7.96
N ASP A 273 10.96 -24.54 8.31
CA ASP A 273 10.45 -24.55 9.69
C ASP A 273 10.69 -23.18 10.40
N PHE A 274 10.78 -22.10 9.61
CA PHE A 274 10.99 -20.73 10.10
C PHE A 274 9.67 -20.03 10.41
N ASP A 275 8.62 -20.30 9.62
CA ASP A 275 7.34 -19.58 9.71
C ASP A 275 7.55 -18.08 9.46
N GLU A 276 7.46 -17.24 10.49
CA GLU A 276 7.69 -15.81 10.39
C GLU A 276 8.27 -15.19 11.68
N MET A 277 8.92 -14.03 11.51
CA MET A 277 9.24 -13.12 12.61
C MET A 277 8.75 -11.72 12.29
N VAL A 278 7.89 -11.18 13.16
CA VAL A 278 7.33 -9.84 13.03
C VAL A 278 7.97 -8.90 14.06
N PHE A 279 8.21 -7.66 13.66
CA PHE A 279 8.76 -6.60 14.51
C PHE A 279 7.91 -5.33 14.44
N ASN A 280 7.64 -4.76 15.61
CA ASN A 280 6.93 -3.49 15.79
C ASN A 280 7.94 -2.34 15.85
N ILE A 281 7.86 -1.39 14.94
CA ILE A 281 8.79 -0.26 14.79
C ILE A 281 8.09 1.07 15.09
N GLN A 282 8.80 1.98 15.75
CA GLN A 282 8.44 3.39 15.90
C GLN A 282 9.32 4.24 14.97
N PRO A 283 8.82 4.64 13.78
CA PRO A 283 9.62 5.35 12.78
C PRO A 283 9.96 6.78 13.22
N LEU A 284 11.12 7.26 12.79
CA LEU A 284 11.47 8.68 12.82
C LEU A 284 11.05 9.33 11.50
N ALA A 285 10.89 10.66 11.48
CA ALA A 285 10.51 11.42 10.29
C ALA A 285 11.38 12.67 10.13
N ASP A 286 11.41 13.22 8.92
CA ASP A 286 12.00 14.52 8.63
C ASP A 286 11.14 15.69 9.11
N GLU A 287 11.58 16.92 8.81
CA GLU A 287 10.89 18.16 9.20
C GLU A 287 9.48 18.32 8.62
N ASN A 288 9.14 17.56 7.57
CA ASN A 288 7.83 17.56 6.92
C ASN A 288 6.98 16.35 7.33
N HIS A 289 7.36 15.66 8.41
CA HIS A 289 6.76 14.41 8.88
C HIS A 289 6.84 13.24 7.87
N GLN A 290 7.76 13.31 6.91
CA GLN A 290 7.98 12.24 5.95
C GLN A 290 9.04 11.27 6.48
N THR A 291 8.77 9.97 6.36
CA THR A 291 9.76 8.92 6.60
C THR A 291 9.93 8.05 5.37
N LEU A 292 10.93 7.16 5.40
CA LEU A 292 11.27 6.28 4.29
C LEU A 292 11.73 4.92 4.82
N ALA A 293 11.04 3.85 4.43
CA ALA A 293 11.46 2.49 4.68
C ALA A 293 11.81 1.80 3.35
N ALA A 294 12.74 0.86 3.37
CA ALA A 294 13.16 0.14 2.17
C ALA A 294 13.62 -1.29 2.44
N VAL A 295 13.53 -2.12 1.42
CA VAL A 295 14.21 -3.42 1.33
C VAL A 295 15.14 -3.41 0.13
N VAL A 296 16.37 -3.87 0.31
CA VAL A 296 17.42 -3.89 -0.72
C VAL A 296 18.09 -5.25 -0.78
N ASN A 297 18.54 -5.65 -1.96
CA ASN A 297 19.27 -6.91 -2.14
C ASN A 297 20.68 -6.82 -1.53
N LYS A 298 21.39 -7.94 -1.47
CA LYS A 298 22.72 -8.03 -0.83
C LYS A 298 23.75 -7.15 -1.51
N ALA A 299 23.72 -7.10 -2.84
CA ALA A 299 24.65 -6.28 -3.63
C ALA A 299 24.37 -4.77 -3.51
N GLY A 300 23.18 -4.38 -3.04
CA GLY A 300 22.78 -2.97 -2.94
C GLY A 300 22.57 -2.31 -4.31
N ASP A 301 22.08 -3.07 -5.30
CA ASP A 301 21.79 -2.58 -6.65
C ASP A 301 20.32 -2.72 -7.07
N LYS A 302 19.49 -3.36 -6.23
CA LYS A 302 18.05 -3.50 -6.40
C LYS A 302 17.34 -3.30 -5.07
N GLY A 303 16.17 -2.67 -5.10
CA GLY A 303 15.37 -2.49 -3.91
C GLY A 303 14.00 -1.91 -4.18
N ALA A 304 13.22 -1.78 -3.11
CA ALA A 304 11.97 -1.05 -3.10
C ALA A 304 11.93 -0.15 -1.88
N SER A 305 11.46 1.08 -2.04
CA SER A 305 11.28 2.02 -0.93
C SER A 305 9.83 2.51 -0.87
N ILE A 306 9.38 2.81 0.34
CA ILE A 306 8.06 3.33 0.68
C ILE A 306 8.26 4.60 1.50
N GLN A 307 7.95 5.74 0.90
CA GLN A 307 7.82 7.01 1.62
C GLN A 307 6.40 7.14 2.16
N PHE A 308 6.23 7.63 3.39
CA PHE A 308 4.92 7.90 3.98
C PHE A 308 4.99 9.01 5.03
N ASP A 309 3.82 9.60 5.34
CA ASP A 309 3.66 10.61 6.40
C ASP A 309 3.38 9.95 7.76
N THR A 310 4.23 10.19 8.77
CA THR A 310 4.08 9.56 10.09
C THR A 310 2.93 10.12 10.92
N ARG A 311 2.25 11.19 10.49
CA ARG A 311 1.01 11.66 11.12
C ARG A 311 -0.20 10.85 10.64
N GLN A 312 -0.13 10.38 9.39
CA GLN A 312 -1.16 9.55 8.77
C GLN A 312 -0.97 8.09 9.16
N LEU A 313 0.28 7.59 9.11
CA LEU A 313 0.66 6.22 9.42
C LEU A 313 1.78 6.22 10.49
N PRO A 314 1.44 6.39 11.78
CA PRO A 314 2.39 6.62 12.86
C PRO A 314 3.25 5.40 13.27
N VAL A 315 2.90 4.19 12.83
CA VAL A 315 3.65 2.98 13.19
C VAL A 315 4.04 2.20 11.95
N LEU A 316 5.04 1.34 12.10
CA LEU A 316 5.55 0.49 11.04
C LEU A 316 5.68 -0.95 11.54
N THR A 317 5.12 -1.91 10.82
CA THR A 317 5.37 -3.34 11.04
C THR A 317 6.38 -3.83 10.02
N LEU A 318 7.34 -4.64 10.48
CA LEU A 318 8.25 -5.41 9.64
C LEU A 318 7.89 -6.89 9.76
N TRP A 319 7.41 -7.48 8.69
CA TRP A 319 7.13 -8.92 8.61
C TRP A 319 8.24 -9.62 7.84
N LYS A 320 8.98 -10.51 8.51
CA LYS A 320 10.01 -11.34 7.89
C LYS A 320 9.47 -12.76 7.75
N ASN A 321 9.00 -13.13 6.56
CA ASN A 321 8.57 -14.49 6.24
C ASN A 321 9.61 -15.15 5.34
N THR A 322 10.80 -15.36 5.88
CA THR A 322 11.92 -16.00 5.17
C THR A 322 11.81 -17.54 5.20
N ASP A 323 10.59 -18.07 5.11
CA ASP A 323 10.37 -19.51 4.99
C ASP A 323 10.80 -20.02 3.59
N THR A 324 10.52 -21.27 3.28
CA THR A 324 10.77 -21.87 1.97
C THR A 324 10.05 -21.13 0.85
N VAL A 325 10.62 -21.18 -0.36
CA VAL A 325 10.05 -20.52 -1.56
C VAL A 325 8.61 -20.94 -1.86
N LYS A 326 8.25 -22.21 -1.59
CA LYS A 326 6.90 -22.72 -1.87
C LYS A 326 5.87 -22.32 -0.81
N GLN A 327 6.29 -22.18 0.44
CA GLN A 327 5.44 -21.70 1.53
C GLN A 327 5.21 -20.20 1.39
N GLY A 328 6.28 -19.47 1.11
CA GLY A 328 6.31 -18.03 0.88
C GLY A 328 7.66 -17.50 1.32
N TYR A 329 8.48 -17.03 0.38
CA TYR A 329 9.71 -16.31 0.69
C TYR A 329 9.49 -14.82 0.39
N VAL A 330 9.08 -14.10 1.42
CA VAL A 330 8.53 -12.73 1.29
C VAL A 330 8.80 -11.92 2.56
N THR A 331 8.86 -10.60 2.42
CA THR A 331 8.84 -9.67 3.54
C THR A 331 7.76 -8.60 3.35
N GLY A 332 7.13 -8.22 4.45
CA GLY A 332 6.22 -7.08 4.55
C GLY A 332 6.93 -5.85 5.12
N ILE A 333 6.78 -4.71 4.45
CA ILE A 333 7.01 -3.37 5.01
C ILE A 333 5.65 -2.71 5.11
N GLU A 334 5.18 -2.46 6.33
CA GLU A 334 3.76 -2.27 6.57
C GLU A 334 3.47 -1.00 7.38
N PRO A 335 3.52 0.19 6.76
CA PRO A 335 3.12 1.43 7.41
C PRO A 335 1.63 1.37 7.79
N GLY A 336 1.29 1.78 9.01
CA GLY A 336 -0.07 1.65 9.52
C GLY A 336 -0.45 2.68 10.57
N THR A 337 -1.75 2.75 10.87
CA THR A 337 -2.25 3.40 12.10
C THR A 337 -2.15 2.48 13.31
N SER A 338 -1.90 1.19 13.09
CA SER A 338 -1.92 0.11 14.08
C SER A 338 -0.87 -0.93 13.74
N TYR A 339 -0.46 -1.71 14.73
CA TYR A 339 0.31 -2.94 14.50
C TYR A 339 -0.63 -4.08 14.13
N ALA A 340 -0.09 -5.26 13.80
CA ALA A 340 -0.88 -6.42 13.37
C ALA A 340 -1.63 -7.15 14.51
N TYR A 341 -1.54 -6.68 15.75
CA TYR A 341 -2.30 -7.28 16.86
C TYR A 341 -3.82 -7.19 16.61
N PRO A 342 -4.63 -8.07 17.24
CA PRO A 342 -6.07 -7.97 17.14
C PRO A 342 -6.62 -6.63 17.64
N VAL A 343 -7.78 -6.23 17.11
CA VAL A 343 -8.46 -4.96 17.43
C VAL A 343 -8.62 -4.71 18.93
N THR A 344 -8.77 -5.76 19.75
CA THR A 344 -8.88 -5.65 21.21
C THR A 344 -7.62 -5.05 21.83
N ILE A 345 -6.43 -5.51 21.44
CA ILE A 345 -5.14 -5.00 21.90
C ILE A 345 -4.91 -3.58 21.35
N GLU A 346 -5.21 -3.36 20.08
CA GLU A 346 -5.01 -2.03 19.48
C GLU A 346 -5.91 -0.96 20.14
N ARG A 347 -7.12 -1.35 20.59
CA ARG A 347 -8.02 -0.49 21.39
C ARG A 347 -7.45 -0.24 22.79
N GLU A 348 -7.06 -1.31 23.50
CA GLU A 348 -6.48 -1.21 24.85
C GLU A 348 -5.25 -0.31 24.87
N GLN A 349 -4.40 -0.42 23.85
CA GLN A 349 -3.17 0.37 23.70
C GLN A 349 -3.38 1.68 22.92
N LYS A 350 -4.64 2.08 22.70
CA LYS A 350 -5.05 3.41 22.21
C LYS A 350 -4.47 3.78 20.82
N ARG A 351 -4.28 2.79 19.95
CA ARG A 351 -3.83 3.02 18.56
C ARG A 351 -4.97 3.17 17.57
N VAL A 352 -6.13 2.56 17.85
CA VAL A 352 -7.34 2.72 17.02
C VAL A 352 -7.71 4.20 16.91
N LYS A 353 -7.89 4.66 15.68
CA LYS A 353 -8.23 6.05 15.37
C LYS A 353 -9.74 6.20 15.31
N GLN A 354 -10.24 7.39 15.61
CA GLN A 354 -11.65 7.73 15.44
C GLN A 354 -11.79 8.79 14.35
N LEU A 355 -12.69 8.57 13.39
CA LEU A 355 -13.02 9.52 12.34
C LEU A 355 -14.39 10.14 12.63
N GLN A 356 -14.44 11.47 12.72
CA GLN A 356 -15.66 12.22 13.04
C GLN A 356 -16.67 12.20 11.88
N PRO A 357 -17.97 12.47 12.14
CA PRO A 357 -18.98 12.58 11.09
C PRO A 357 -18.57 13.54 9.97
N GLY A 358 -18.64 13.10 8.72
CA GLY A 358 -18.27 13.89 7.54
C GLY A 358 -16.78 14.21 7.40
N ALA A 359 -15.93 13.75 8.33
CA ALA A 359 -14.49 14.00 8.27
C ALA A 359 -13.77 12.99 7.37
N SER A 360 -12.60 13.38 6.88
CA SER A 360 -11.74 12.54 6.06
C SER A 360 -10.33 12.42 6.64
N ALA A 361 -9.72 11.24 6.47
CA ALA A 361 -8.30 10.97 6.71
C ALA A 361 -7.60 10.67 5.36
N GLN A 362 -6.42 11.25 5.19
CA GLN A 362 -5.61 11.08 3.97
C GLN A 362 -4.47 10.10 4.23
N PHE A 363 -4.08 9.37 3.19
CA PHE A 363 -2.93 8.48 3.19
C PHE A 363 -2.11 8.68 1.92
N ASP A 364 -0.95 9.31 2.09
CA ASP A 364 -0.01 9.64 1.04
C ASP A 364 1.21 8.75 1.16
N LEU A 365 1.43 7.91 0.14
CA LEU A 365 2.59 7.01 0.07
C LEU A 365 3.24 7.13 -1.30
N THR A 366 4.57 7.02 -1.36
CA THR A 366 5.30 6.89 -2.63
C THR A 366 6.13 5.63 -2.63
N TYR A 367 5.92 4.78 -3.63
CA TYR A 367 6.67 3.55 -3.86
C TYR A 367 7.67 3.78 -4.98
N THR A 368 8.93 3.40 -4.76
CA THR A 368 9.99 3.52 -5.78
C THR A 368 10.72 2.20 -5.98
N LEU A 369 10.80 1.72 -7.22
CA LEU A 369 11.58 0.55 -7.62
C LEU A 369 13.02 1.00 -7.89
N LEU A 370 13.91 0.67 -6.95
CA LEU A 370 15.32 1.00 -7.02
C LEU A 370 16.01 -0.04 -7.91
N HIS A 371 16.69 0.41 -8.96
CA HIS A 371 17.22 -0.48 -10.01
C HIS A 371 18.70 -0.23 -10.35
N ASP A 372 19.40 0.56 -9.54
CA ASP A 372 20.85 0.70 -9.58
C ASP A 372 21.41 1.05 -8.19
N SER A 373 22.73 0.97 -8.03
CA SER A 373 23.39 1.21 -6.74
C SER A 373 23.40 2.66 -6.30
N ALA A 374 23.29 3.63 -7.23
CA ALA A 374 23.23 5.04 -6.88
C ALA A 374 21.87 5.39 -6.27
N GLN A 375 20.79 4.81 -6.79
CA GLN A 375 19.44 4.94 -6.22
C GLN A 375 19.36 4.32 -4.82
N VAL A 376 19.94 3.13 -4.63
CA VAL A 376 20.02 2.49 -3.30
C VAL A 376 20.83 3.36 -2.33
N ALA A 377 22.00 3.84 -2.74
CA ALA A 377 22.83 4.72 -1.91
C ALA A 377 22.12 6.03 -1.54
N ALA A 378 21.35 6.62 -2.46
CA ALA A 378 20.58 7.83 -2.17
C ALA A 378 19.48 7.60 -1.12
N VAL A 379 18.80 6.45 -1.17
CA VAL A 379 17.83 6.04 -0.15
C VAL A 379 18.51 5.81 1.20
N GLU A 380 19.63 5.09 1.24
CA GLU A 380 20.41 4.89 2.47
C GLU A 380 20.87 6.21 3.09
N GLN A 381 21.35 7.16 2.27
CA GLN A 381 21.74 8.49 2.73
C GLN A 381 20.55 9.29 3.28
N LYS A 382 19.39 9.24 2.62
CA LYS A 382 18.17 9.92 3.09
C LYS A 382 17.72 9.33 4.43
N ILE A 383 17.72 8.01 4.57
CA ILE A 383 17.41 7.32 5.83
C ILE A 383 18.42 7.70 6.93
N ALA A 384 19.72 7.68 6.62
CA ALA A 384 20.76 8.05 7.58
C ALA A 384 20.62 9.50 8.06
N LYS A 385 20.24 10.43 7.16
CA LYS A 385 19.96 11.83 7.53
C LYS A 385 18.78 11.95 8.50
N ILE A 386 17.70 11.18 8.30
CA ILE A 386 16.54 11.18 9.21
C ILE A 386 16.91 10.52 10.56
N GLN A 387 17.69 9.44 10.53
CA GLN A 387 18.16 8.78 11.74
C GLN A 387 19.03 9.73 12.59
N GLY A 388 19.98 10.43 11.95
CA GLY A 388 20.93 11.31 12.64
C GLY A 388 21.68 10.59 13.76
N ASP A 389 21.81 11.24 14.91
CA ASP A 389 22.46 10.67 16.09
C ASP A 389 21.51 9.87 17.00
N ASN A 390 20.23 9.69 16.60
CA ASN A 390 19.28 8.92 17.38
C ASN A 390 19.72 7.46 17.46
N LYS A 391 19.83 6.92 18.67
CA LYS A 391 20.10 5.50 18.87
C LYS A 391 18.80 4.69 18.72
N VAL A 392 18.88 3.57 18.03
CA VAL A 392 17.77 2.61 17.96
C VAL A 392 17.68 1.85 19.28
N ALA A 393 16.54 1.97 19.97
CA ALA A 393 16.25 1.17 21.15
C ALA A 393 15.68 -0.21 20.74
N GLU A 394 16.49 -1.26 20.90
CA GLU A 394 16.05 -2.65 20.71
C GLU A 394 15.41 -3.17 22.01
N ASN A 395 14.07 -3.11 22.08
CA ASN A 395 13.31 -3.55 23.24
C ASN A 395 12.98 -5.03 23.12
N GLU A 396 13.59 -5.89 23.95
CA GLU A 396 13.41 -7.35 23.89
C GLU A 396 12.01 -7.83 24.31
N THR A 397 11.22 -6.96 24.94
CA THR A 397 9.87 -7.29 25.41
C THR A 397 8.83 -6.93 24.36
N PRO A 398 8.01 -7.88 23.90
CA PRO A 398 6.84 -7.58 23.08
C PRO A 398 5.92 -6.59 23.77
N ILE A 399 5.35 -5.65 23.01
CA ILE A 399 4.48 -4.61 23.58
C ILE A 399 3.11 -5.16 24.00
N ALA A 400 2.72 -6.33 23.51
CA ALA A 400 1.48 -7.02 23.86
C ALA A 400 1.64 -8.54 23.73
N LYS A 401 0.64 -9.28 24.22
CA LYS A 401 0.49 -10.72 24.01
C LYS A 401 -0.95 -10.99 23.61
N GLU A 402 -1.13 -11.53 22.40
CA GLU A 402 -2.44 -11.90 21.85
C GLU A 402 -2.97 -13.25 22.36
#